data_AF-A0A925W5P2-F1
#
_entry.id   AF-A0A925W5P2-F1
#
_cell.length_a   1.000
_cell.length_b   1.000
_cell.length_c   1.000
_cell.angle_alpha   90.00
_cell.angle_beta   90.00
_cell.angle_gamma   90.00
#
_symmetry.space_group_name_H-M   'P 1'
#
loop_
_entity.id
_entity.type
_entity.pdbx_description
1 polymer ?
#
loop_
_entity_poly.entity_id
_entity_poly.type
_entity_poly.pdbx_seq_one_letter_code
_entity_poly.pdbx_strand_id
1 'polypeptide(L)' 'MTTTERGPIGLAVAEGTLPGRVWMYANYHCNIECTYCLTESGPKVTRRELGREAMLEVAR' A
#
# COMPACT_ATOMS: atom_id res chain seq x y z
N MET A 1 -6.68 21.90 2.42
CA MET A 1 -6.09 21.09 1.34
C MET A 1 -6.89 21.27 0.08
N THR A 2 -6.34 22.02 -0.87
CA THR A 2 -6.88 22.12 -2.23
C THR A 2 -6.70 20.78 -2.95
N THR A 3 -7.52 20.47 -3.95
CA THR A 3 -7.44 19.20 -4.71
C THR A 3 -6.06 18.97 -5.34
N THR A 4 -5.32 20.04 -5.61
CA THR A 4 -3.99 20.05 -6.24
C THR A 4 -2.87 19.46 -5.37
N GLU A 5 -3.07 19.30 -4.06
CA GLU A 5 -2.04 18.74 -3.15
C GLU A 5 -2.15 17.23 -2.96
N ARG A 6 -3.25 16.61 -3.44
CA ARG A 6 -3.53 15.18 -3.26
C ARG A 6 -2.88 14.33 -4.34
N GLY A 7 -2.20 13.29 -3.92
CA GLY A 7 -1.75 12.18 -4.75
C GLY A 7 -2.92 11.30 -5.20
N PRO A 8 -2.66 10.27 -6.02
CA PRO A 8 -3.69 9.50 -6.71
C PRO A 8 -4.70 8.84 -5.76
N ILE A 9 -4.28 8.38 -4.59
CA ILE A 9 -5.20 7.78 -3.60
C ILE A 9 -6.03 8.84 -2.89
N GLY A 10 -5.44 9.99 -2.53
CA GLY A 10 -6.17 11.10 -1.94
C GLY A 10 -7.28 11.64 -2.86
N LEU A 11 -7.03 11.64 -4.18
CA LEU A 11 -8.02 11.96 -5.20
C LEU A 11 -9.12 10.90 -5.28
N ALA A 12 -8.75 9.63 -5.37
CA ALA A 12 -9.72 8.52 -5.45
C ALA A 12 -10.66 8.46 -4.22
N VAL A 13 -10.14 8.75 -3.03
CA VAL A 13 -10.96 8.87 -1.81
C VAL A 13 -11.90 10.06 -1.89
N ALA A 14 -11.45 11.21 -2.40
CA ALA A 14 -12.27 12.41 -2.54
C ALA A 14 -13.41 12.24 -3.54
N GLU A 15 -13.15 11.50 -4.62
CA GLU A 15 -14.11 11.17 -5.67
C GLU A 15 -15.05 10.01 -5.29
N GLY A 16 -14.80 9.35 -4.16
CA GLY A 16 -15.59 8.21 -3.69
C GLY A 16 -15.34 6.91 -4.47
N THR A 17 -14.29 6.85 -5.30
CA THR A 17 -13.87 5.63 -6.00
C THR A 17 -13.10 4.68 -5.10
N LEU A 18 -12.53 5.20 -4.00
CA LEU A 18 -11.98 4.43 -2.89
C LEU A 18 -12.62 4.82 -1.55
N PRO A 19 -12.69 3.88 -0.58
CA PRO A 19 -13.17 4.18 0.76
C PRO A 19 -12.19 5.10 1.50
N GLY A 20 -12.68 5.86 2.49
CA GLY A 20 -11.86 6.76 3.32
C GLY A 20 -10.77 6.08 4.17
N ARG A 21 -10.64 4.75 4.09
CA ARG A 21 -9.57 3.97 4.69
C ARG A 21 -9.10 2.91 3.72
N VAL A 22 -7.81 2.95 3.39
CA VAL A 22 -7.15 1.95 2.54
C VAL A 22 -5.97 1.35 3.27
N TRP A 23 -5.62 0.12 2.90
CA TRP A 23 -4.44 -0.59 3.40
C TRP A 23 -3.47 -0.80 2.24
N MET A 24 -2.18 -0.59 2.49
CA MET A 24 -1.14 -0.80 1.51
C MET A 24 -0.04 -1.68 2.12
N TYR A 25 0.33 -2.74 1.42
CA TYR A 25 1.48 -3.56 1.78
C TYR A 25 2.75 -2.88 1.30
N ALA A 26 3.55 -2.35 2.24
CA ALA A 26 4.85 -1.78 1.91
C ALA A 26 5.88 -2.85 1.55
N ASN A 27 5.73 -4.08 2.06
CA ASN A 27 6.53 -5.23 1.69
C ASN A 27 5.80 -6.54 2.04
N TYR A 28 6.32 -7.66 1.53
CA TYR A 28 5.80 -9.01 1.79
C TYR A 28 6.83 -9.92 2.49
N HIS A 29 7.95 -9.36 2.94
CA HIS A 29 8.97 -10.10 3.67
C HIS A 29 8.60 -10.20 5.14
N CYS A 30 8.00 -11.32 5.50
CA CYS A 30 7.70 -11.65 6.89
C CYS A 30 8.75 -12.63 7.43
N ASN A 31 9.05 -12.57 8.72
CA ASN A 31 9.92 -13.53 9.41
C ASN A 31 9.17 -14.81 9.84
N ILE A 32 7.87 -14.90 9.55
CA ILE A 32 6.99 -16.02 9.89
C ILE A 32 6.38 -16.56 8.59
N GLU A 33 6.06 -17.86 8.60
CA GLU A 33 5.43 -18.57 7.49
C GLU A 33 4.09 -19.13 7.97
N CYS A 34 3.06 -18.28 7.99
CA CYS A 34 1.74 -18.67 8.47
C CYS A 34 1.05 -19.59 7.47
N THR A 35 0.46 -20.70 7.95
CA THR A 35 -0.34 -21.62 7.12
C THR A 35 -1.62 -21.00 6.56
N TYR A 36 -2.02 -19.83 7.07
CA TYR A 36 -3.20 -19.08 6.66
C TYR A 36 -2.85 -17.76 5.95
N CYS A 37 -1.60 -17.57 5.49
CA CYS A 37 -1.19 -16.32 4.86
C CYS A 37 -1.81 -16.15 3.46
N LEU A 38 -2.84 -15.31 3.33
CA LEU A 38 -3.49 -15.02 2.06
C LEU A 38 -2.62 -14.22 1.07
N THR A 39 -1.67 -13.43 1.58
CA THR A 39 -0.83 -12.56 0.75
C THR A 39 0.48 -13.21 0.31
N GLU A 40 0.68 -14.48 0.68
CA GLU A 40 1.89 -15.24 0.39
C GLU A 40 3.15 -14.48 0.86
N SER A 41 3.10 -13.96 2.09
CA SER A 41 4.23 -13.31 2.75
C SER A 41 5.07 -14.35 3.50
N GLY A 42 6.39 -14.17 3.51
CA GLY A 42 7.27 -15.10 4.23
C GLY A 42 8.76 -14.83 4.02
N PRO A 43 9.63 -15.60 4.66
CA PRO A 43 11.07 -15.34 4.66
C PRO A 43 11.75 -15.69 3.33
N LYS A 44 11.13 -16.57 2.53
CA LYS A 44 11.68 -17.09 1.26
C LYS A 44 10.93 -16.60 0.01
N VAL A 45 9.96 -15.70 0.17
CA VAL A 45 9.14 -15.22 -0.95
C VAL A 45 9.92 -14.24 -1.81
N THR A 46 9.55 -14.14 -3.09
CA THR A 46 10.14 -13.15 -4.00
C THR A 46 9.98 -11.74 -3.42
N ARG A 47 11.06 -10.94 -3.51
CA ARG A 47 11.09 -9.58 -2.99
C ARG A 47 10.08 -8.69 -3.71
N ARG A 48 9.15 -8.17 -2.93
CA ARG A 48 8.09 -7.24 -3.35
C ARG A 48 8.05 -6.12 -2.33
N GLU A 49 8.46 -4.93 -2.75
CA GLU A 49 8.54 -3.75 -1.88
C GLU A 49 7.98 -2.54 -2.57
N LEU A 50 7.24 -1.73 -1.83
CA LEU A 50 6.85 -0.40 -2.21
C LEU A 50 7.95 0.55 -1.75
N GLY A 51 8.71 1.10 -2.71
CA GLY A 51 9.80 2.02 -2.42
C GLY A 51 9.32 3.31 -1.73
N ARG A 52 10.23 3.98 -1.03
CA ARG A 52 9.94 5.25 -0.32
C ARG A 52 9.31 6.30 -1.22
N GLU A 53 9.83 6.47 -2.43
CA GLU A 53 9.32 7.48 -3.37
C GLU A 53 7.88 7.17 -3.78
N ALA A 54 7.59 5.92 -4.12
CA ALA A 54 6.24 5.47 -4.42
C ALA A 54 5.28 5.62 -3.22
N MET A 55 5.73 5.33 -2.00
CA MET A 55 4.93 5.58 -0.79
C MET A 55 4.58 7.07 -0.64
N LEU A 56 5.53 7.97 -0.86
CA LEU A 56 5.31 9.41 -0.76
C LEU A 56 4.43 9.95 -1.89
N GLU A 57 4.56 9.43 -3.11
CA GLU A 57 3.71 9.79 -4.24
C GLU A 57 2.25 9.41 -3.97
N VAL A 58 2.04 8.19 -3.47
CA VAL A 58 0.70 7.63 -3.26
C VAL A 58 0.00 8.24 -2.03
N ALA A 59 0.75 8.60 -0.99
CA ALA A 59 0.20 9.10 0.28
C ALA A 59 -0.05 10.61 0.34
N ARG A 60 0.46 11.38 -0.65
CA ARG A 60 0.11 12.80 -0.78
C ARG A 60 -1.40 12.96 -0.96
#